data_AF-A0A943YHN2-F1
#
_entry.id   AF-A0A943YHN2-F1
#
_cell.length_a   1.000
_cell.length_b   1.000
_cell.length_c   1.000
_cell.angle_alpha   90.00
_cell.angle_beta   90.00
_cell.angle_gamma   90.00
#
_symmetry.space_group_name_H-M   'P 1'
#
loop_
_entity.id
_entity.type
_entity.pdbx_description
1 polymer ?
#
loop_
_entity_poly.entity_id
_entity_poly.type
_entity_poly.pdbx_seq_one_letter_code
_entity_poly.pdbx_strand_id
1 'polypeptide(L)'
;MEIIWHGHSCFELVSGGFSLVLDPYYHRELCGYPELRLTADAVLCSHGHYGHGWTEAVELRRGGAPDPFEVEVLETHHDVLGGRLRGENRIH
;
A
#
# COMPACT_ATOMS: atom_id res chain seq x y z
N MET A 1 -13.33 -4.74 11.98
CA MET A 1 -12.42 -4.18 10.97
C MET A 1 -12.19 -2.72 11.31
N GLU A 2 -10.93 -2.31 11.33
CA GLU A 2 -10.48 -0.94 11.52
C GLU A 2 -9.73 -0.49 10.25
N ILE A 3 -9.84 0.80 9.92
CA ILE A 3 -9.14 1.43 8.80
C ILE A 3 -8.37 2.61 9.37
N ILE A 4 -7.05 2.60 9.22
CA ILE A 4 -6.14 3.64 9.69
C ILE A 4 -5.58 4.37 8.47
N TRP A 5 -5.57 5.70 8.51
CA TRP A 5 -4.94 6.53 7.48
C TRP A 5 -3.59 7.03 7.97
N HIS A 6 -2.52 6.67 7.27
CA HIS A 6 -1.14 7.04 7.60
C HIS A 6 -0.65 8.26 6.81
N GLY A 7 -1.44 8.76 5.86
CA GLY A 7 -1.08 9.90 5.00
C GLY A 7 -1.04 9.52 3.53
N HIS A 8 -1.20 10.52 2.66
CA HIS A 8 -1.29 10.35 1.20
C HIS A 8 -2.30 9.25 0.83
N SER A 9 -1.86 8.25 0.08
CA SER A 9 -2.64 7.07 -0.31
C SER A 9 -2.40 5.87 0.63
N CYS A 10 -1.65 6.05 1.72
CA CYS A 10 -1.28 4.98 2.64
C CYS A 10 -2.38 4.72 3.68
N PHE A 11 -2.96 3.51 3.64
CA PHE A 11 -3.96 3.03 4.60
C PHE A 11 -3.53 1.70 5.20
N GLU A 12 -4.05 1.38 6.38
CA GLU A 12 -3.87 0.07 7.01
C GLU A 12 -5.24 -0.49 7.39
N LEU A 13 -5.49 -1.73 6.96
CA LEU A 13 -6.70 -2.49 7.28
C LEU A 13 -6.37 -3.48 8.38
N VAL A 14 -7.05 -3.37 9.52
CA VAL A 14 -6.83 -4.26 10.67
C VAL A 14 -8.09 -5.09 10.95
N SER A 15 -7.94 -6.41 10.96
CA SER A 15 -9.04 -7.33 11.24
C SER A 15 -8.53 -8.66 11.82
N GLY A 16 -9.13 -9.17 12.89
CA GLY A 16 -8.78 -10.48 13.44
C GLY A 16 -7.32 -10.65 13.91
N GLY A 17 -6.62 -9.54 14.18
CA GLY A 17 -5.18 -9.54 14.51
C GLY A 17 -4.26 -9.44 13.28
N PHE A 18 -4.81 -9.53 12.07
CA PHE A 18 -4.12 -9.29 10.81
C PHE A 18 -4.12 -7.80 10.45
N SER A 19 -3.02 -7.33 9.88
CA SER A 19 -2.83 -5.96 9.38
C SER A 19 -2.32 -6.00 7.93
N LEU A 20 -3.01 -5.25 7.06
CA LEU A 20 -2.67 -5.08 5.65
C LEU A 20 -2.45 -3.60 5.34
N VAL A 21 -1.25 -3.23 4.92
CA VAL A 21 -0.92 -1.87 4.48
C VAL A 21 -1.15 -1.73 2.96
N LEU A 22 -1.77 -0.64 2.55
CA LEU A 22 -1.99 -0.24 1.17
C LEU A 22 -1.13 0.98 0.86
N ASP A 23 -0.46 0.99 -0.28
CA ASP A 23 0.23 2.16 -0.88
C ASP A 23 1.16 2.97 0.07
N PRO A 24 2.18 2.34 0.70
CA PRO A 24 3.13 3.09 1.52
C PRO A 24 3.92 4.10 0.67
N TYR A 25 4.10 5.31 1.22
CA TYR A 25 4.75 6.41 0.51
C TYR A 25 6.15 6.71 1.04
N TYR A 26 6.97 7.31 0.19
CA TYR A 26 8.29 7.81 0.55
C TYR A 26 8.24 9.30 0.91
N HIS A 27 8.34 9.60 2.22
CA HIS A 27 8.18 10.96 2.76
C HIS A 27 9.15 12.00 2.18
N ARG A 28 10.32 11.62 1.64
CA ARG A 28 11.29 12.58 1.10
C ARG A 28 10.90 13.10 -0.28
N GLU A 29 10.15 12.32 -1.05
CA GLU A 29 9.63 12.71 -2.37
C GLU A 29 8.23 13.35 -2.26
N LEU A 30 7.60 13.26 -1.08
CA LEU A 30 6.30 13.86 -0.81
C LEU A 30 6.40 14.94 0.28
N CYS A 31 6.29 16.21 -0.11
CA CYS A 31 6.24 17.30 0.86
C CYS A 31 4.98 17.21 1.74
N GLY A 32 5.14 17.34 3.05
CA GLY A 32 4.05 17.51 4.01
C GLY A 32 3.57 16.25 4.73
N TYR A 33 4.15 15.07 4.44
CA TYR A 33 3.81 13.83 5.13
C TYR A 33 4.94 13.36 6.07
N PRO A 34 4.62 12.76 7.23
CA PRO A 34 5.62 12.25 8.16
C PRO A 34 6.33 11.01 7.60
N GLU A 35 7.51 10.70 8.15
CA GLU A 35 8.21 9.45 7.86
C GLU A 35 7.36 8.24 8.31
N LEU A 36 7.16 7.27 7.41
CA LEU A 36 6.49 6.02 7.72
C LEU A 36 7.49 5.01 8.33
N ARG A 37 7.05 4.40 9.44
CA ARG A 37 7.71 3.26 10.10
C ARG A 37 6.60 2.32 10.58
N LEU A 38 6.15 1.44 9.69
CA LEU A 38 4.99 0.58 9.90
C LEU A 38 5.41 -0.87 10.09
N THR A 39 4.55 -1.66 10.73
CA THR A 39 4.69 -3.10 10.86
C THR A 39 3.36 -3.74 10.52
N ALA A 40 3.33 -4.64 9.55
CA ALA A 40 2.09 -5.26 9.04
C ALA A 40 2.32 -6.73 8.65
N ASP A 41 1.27 -7.49 8.40
CA ASP A 41 1.40 -8.87 7.90
C ASP A 41 1.49 -8.93 6.38
N ALA A 42 0.85 -7.98 5.70
CA ALA A 42 0.87 -7.86 4.25
C ALA A 42 0.99 -6.39 3.82
N VAL A 43 1.49 -6.20 2.61
CA VAL A 43 1.51 -4.92 1.91
C VAL A 43 1.04 -5.11 0.47
N LEU A 44 0.12 -4.26 0.03
CA LEU A 44 -0.32 -4.20 -1.36
C LEU A 44 -0.04 -2.81 -1.91
N CYS A 45 0.57 -2.77 -3.09
CA CYS A 45 0.87 -1.53 -3.80
C CYS A 45 0.10 -1.50 -5.11
N SER A 46 -0.60 -0.42 -5.38
CA SER A 46 -1.28 -0.17 -6.65
C SER A 46 -0.26 -0.03 -7.79
N HIS A 47 0.90 0.59 -7.53
CA HIS A 47 2.01 0.69 -8.47
C HIS A 47 3.30 1.18 -7.78
N GLY A 48 4.42 1.21 -8.51
CA GLY A 48 5.76 1.45 -7.97
C GLY A 48 6.23 2.91 -7.86
N HIS A 49 5.36 3.92 -8.02
CA HIS A 49 5.81 5.31 -7.84
C HIS A 49 6.06 5.62 -6.36
N TYR A 50 6.93 6.60 -6.08
CA TYR A 50 7.34 6.96 -4.70
C TYR A 50 6.18 7.31 -3.75
N GLY A 51 5.02 7.73 -4.28
CA GLY A 51 3.83 7.98 -3.46
C GLY A 51 3.03 6.73 -3.08
N HIS A 52 3.33 5.57 -3.67
CA HIS A 52 2.46 4.38 -3.59
C HIS A 52 3.21 3.06 -3.41
N GLY A 53 4.53 3.01 -3.64
CA GLY A 53 5.28 1.77 -3.74
C GLY A 53 6.44 1.61 -2.76
N TRP A 54 6.53 2.45 -1.72
CA TRP A 54 7.68 2.48 -0.81
C TRP A 54 7.57 1.43 0.31
N THR A 55 7.66 0.15 -0.08
CA THR A 55 7.50 -1.00 0.82
C THR A 55 8.55 -1.07 1.93
N GLU A 56 9.69 -0.39 1.76
CA GLU A 56 10.78 -0.30 2.73
C GLU A 56 10.37 0.40 4.03
N ALA A 57 9.25 1.15 4.03
CA ALA A 57 8.67 1.70 5.25
C ALA A 57 7.86 0.68 6.08
N VAL A 58 7.64 -0.53 5.56
CA VAL A 58 6.81 -1.56 6.20
C VAL A 58 7.65 -2.78 6.55
N GLU A 59 7.78 -3.07 7.84
CA GLU A 59 8.35 -4.32 8.33
C GLU A 59 7.28 -5.42 8.33
N LEU A 60 7.51 -6.52 7.60
CA LEU A 60 6.56 -7.63 7.56
C LEU A 60 6.70 -8.56 8.77
N ARG A 61 5.60 -8.76 9.49
CA ARG A 61 5.52 -9.69 10.63
C ARG A 61 5.65 -11.14 10.16
N ARG A 62 6.29 -11.97 10.97
CA ARG A 62 6.36 -13.43 10.78
C ARG A 62 5.45 -14.12 11.78
N GLY A 63 4.60 -15.04 11.31
CA GLY A 63 3.70 -15.81 12.17
C GLY A 63 2.50 -15.01 12.68
N GLY A 64 1.99 -14.07 11.89
CA GLY A 64 0.77 -13.30 12.19
C GLY A 64 -0.50 -14.15 12.21
N ALA A 65 -1.63 -13.49 12.47
CA ALA A 65 -2.95 -14.12 12.36
C ALA A 65 -3.20 -14.59 10.90
N PRO A 66 -4.12 -15.54 10.66
CA PRO A 66 -4.54 -15.86 9.30
C PRO A 66 -5.10 -14.63 8.59
N ASP A 67 -4.81 -14.50 7.30
CA ASP A 67 -5.35 -13.43 6.46
C ASP A 67 -6.88 -13.54 6.37
N PRO A 68 -7.65 -12.53 6.84
CA PRO A 68 -9.10 -12.54 6.79
C PRO A 68 -9.66 -11.94 5.51
N PHE A 69 -8.81 -11.42 4.60
CA PHE A 69 -9.24 -10.69 3.42
C PHE A 69 -9.24 -11.58 2.18
N GLU A 70 -10.31 -11.46 1.39
CA GLU A 70 -10.33 -11.90 0.00
C GLU A 70 -10.09 -10.67 -0.87
N VAL A 71 -9.06 -10.71 -1.72
CA VAL A 71 -8.62 -9.58 -2.54
C VAL A 71 -8.78 -9.95 -4.01
N GLU A 72 -9.53 -9.14 -4.75
CA GLU A 72 -9.63 -9.24 -6.21
C GLU A 72 -8.66 -8.23 -6.83
N VAL A 73 -7.89 -8.65 -7.83
CA VAL A 73 -6.91 -7.76 -8.48
C VAL A 73 -7.31 -7.50 -9.92
N LEU A 74 -7.44 -6.22 -10.25
CA LEU A 74 -7.65 -5.76 -11.62
C LEU A 74 -6.42 -5.03 -12.13
N GLU A 75 -5.76 -5.60 -13.14
CA GLU A 75 -4.67 -4.93 -13.85
C GLU A 75 -5.22 -3.80 -14.73
N THR A 76 -4.58 -2.63 -14.65
CA THR A 76 -4.99 -1.39 -15.31
C THR A 76 -3.77 -0.53 -15.64
N HIS A 77 -4.01 0.72 -16.02
CA HIS A 77 -2.97 1.66 -16.41
C HIS A 77 -3.12 2.99 -15.71
N HIS A 78 -1.99 3.61 -15.35
CA HIS A 78 -1.97 4.90 -14.66
C HIS A 78 -2.33 6.08 -15.60
N ASP A 79 -2.48 5.83 -16.90
CA ASP A 79 -2.80 6.87 -17.87
C ASP A 79 -3.76 6.37 -18.97
N VAL A 80 -4.35 7.35 -19.66
CA VAL A 80 -5.32 7.13 -20.75
C VAL A 80 -4.71 6.55 -22.03
N LEU A 81 -3.38 6.39 -22.08
CA LEU A 81 -2.63 5.85 -23.22
C LEU A 81 -2.08 4.45 -22.90
N GLY A 82 -2.74 3.69 -22.03
CA GLY A 82 -2.37 2.31 -21.73
C GLY A 82 -1.05 2.19 -20.98
N GLY A 83 -0.72 3.17 -20.12
CA GLY A 83 0.47 3.13 -19.26
C GLY A 83 1.73 3.67 -19.94
N ARG A 84 1.62 4.19 -21.17
CA ARG A 84 2.78 4.69 -21.92
C ARG A 84 3.44 5.92 -21.28
N LEU A 85 2.69 6.72 -20.54
CA LEU A 85 3.18 7.95 -19.93
C LEU A 85 3.59 7.75 -18.47
N ARG A 86 2.91 6.85 -17.75
CA ARG A 86 2.99 6.73 -16.29
C ARG A 86 3.06 5.28 -15.79
N GLY A 87 3.16 4.30 -16.68
CA GLY A 87 3.28 2.89 -16.34
C GLY A 87 1.95 2.20 -16.02
N GLU A 88 2.07 0.92 -15.71
CA GLU A 88 0.97 0.05 -15.28
C GLU A 88 0.57 0.33 -13.83
N ASN A 89 -0.65 -0.04 -13.48
CA ASN A 89 -1.19 0.03 -12.14
C ASN A 89 -2.14 -1.16 -11.93
N ARG A 90 -2.41 -1.52 -10.69
CA ARG A 90 -3.45 -2.48 -10.32
C ARG A 90 -4.36 -1.91 -9.24
N ILE A 91 -5.62 -2.32 -9.29
CA ILE A 91 -6.60 -2.08 -8.23
C ILE A 91 -6.70 -3.38 -7.43
N HIS A 92 -6.68 -3.24 -6.10
CA HIS A 92 -6.88 -4.32 -5.13
C HIS A 92 -8.24 -4.18 -4.44
#